data_AF-A0A6N9Z6J1-F1
#
_entry.id   AF-A0A6N9Z6J1-F1
#
_cell.length_a   1.000
_cell.length_b   1.000
_cell.length_c   1.000
_cell.angle_alpha   90.00
_cell.angle_beta   90.00
_cell.angle_gamma   90.00
#
_symmetry.space_group_name_H-M   'P 1'
#
loop_
_entity.id
_entity.type
_entity.pdbx_description
1 polymer ?
#
loop_
_entity_poly.entity_id
_entity_poly.type
_entity_poly.pdbx_seq_one_letter_code
_entity_poly.pdbx_strand_id
1 'polypeptide(L)'
;MTDQTDERAVQGAPVGGADAAGTPVDAPAGFDPGATQPAAPAVTQPASPQQVPQRTAPQQDPAPAAPAPTKDGGPRHAFPMDSLPDLRESNASDSDGFDAAGAQSRDEFTTVYDIIDQLEASLDEAKGSIFTPGMVKVDRDEFAGQLDELKKMLPVQLERASALMREAERRLESAQTQANAIVASAQSRAADMIKDANDQAQFLAGQENVTEIARQKARAILDQAQAKADRLTQGADKYCTTVMEGLQAQLGKLDRDVQAGLNVLYERQRTAGEQLPHLDNNDYPEG
;
A
#
# COMPACT_ATOMS: atom_id res chain seq x y z
N MET A 1 18.40 55.72 3.38
CA MET A 1 17.71 54.45 3.70
C MET A 1 18.79 53.38 3.76
N THR A 2 19.35 53.04 4.93
CA THR A 2 18.83 52.01 5.88
C THR A 2 18.50 50.72 5.14
N ASP A 3 18.89 49.51 5.52
CA ASP A 3 19.60 48.90 6.64
C ASP A 3 19.53 47.41 6.25
N GLN A 4 20.64 46.66 6.20
CA GLN A 4 20.50 45.20 6.31
C GLN A 4 21.79 44.56 6.81
N THR A 5 21.68 44.14 8.06
CA THR A 5 22.58 43.37 8.91
C THR A 5 22.40 41.85 8.64
N ASP A 6 23.31 41.05 9.20
CA ASP A 6 23.26 39.59 9.47
C ASP A 6 23.68 38.67 8.31
N GLU A 7 24.87 38.05 8.24
CA GLU A 7 25.77 37.37 9.19
C GLU A 7 25.28 36.01 9.75
N ARG A 8 26.11 34.99 9.53
CA ARG A 8 26.21 33.65 10.15
C ARG A 8 25.38 32.50 9.57
N ALA A 9 25.99 31.82 8.59
CA ALA A 9 25.74 30.42 8.27
C ALA A 9 26.40 29.49 9.31
N VAL A 10 25.59 28.61 9.91
CA VAL A 10 26.00 27.56 10.86
C VAL A 10 26.59 26.36 10.09
N GLN A 11 27.85 26.05 10.35
CA GLN A 11 28.50 24.77 10.03
C GLN A 11 28.29 23.80 11.19
N GLY A 12 27.81 22.59 10.90
CA GLY A 12 27.69 21.50 11.86
C GLY A 12 27.99 20.15 11.19
N ALA A 13 29.14 19.57 11.51
CA ALA A 13 29.49 18.17 11.29
C ALA A 13 30.66 17.79 12.25
N PRO A 14 30.80 16.50 12.61
CA PRO A 14 30.93 16.07 14.00
C PRO A 14 32.37 15.78 14.46
N VAL A 15 32.61 15.94 15.76
CA VAL A 15 33.83 15.49 16.45
C VAL A 15 33.66 14.05 16.93
N GLY A 16 34.62 13.21 16.52
CA GLY A 16 34.83 11.88 17.07
C GLY A 16 35.48 11.93 18.45
N GLY A 17 35.28 10.85 19.21
CA GLY A 17 35.93 10.58 20.48
C GLY A 17 35.96 9.07 20.69
N ALA A 18 37.12 8.48 20.44
CA ALA A 18 37.48 7.13 20.80
C ALA A 18 37.75 7.06 22.31
N ASP A 19 37.34 5.98 22.96
CA ASP A 19 38.10 5.45 24.11
C ASP A 19 37.93 3.94 24.19
N ALA A 20 39.00 3.29 24.63
CA ALA A 20 39.29 1.88 24.47
C ALA A 20 39.49 1.19 25.84
N ALA A 21 39.51 -0.15 25.78
CA ALA A 21 40.11 -1.09 26.73
C ALA A 21 39.31 -1.53 27.97
N GLY A 22 39.25 -2.86 28.18
CA GLY A 22 38.90 -3.46 29.47
C GLY A 22 38.30 -4.87 29.44
N THR A 23 39.16 -5.87 29.25
CA THR A 23 39.05 -7.35 29.17
C THR A 23 38.18 -8.07 30.26
N PRO A 24 37.73 -9.34 30.03
CA PRO A 24 36.70 -10.04 30.81
C PRO A 24 37.21 -11.15 31.77
N VAL A 25 36.34 -11.61 32.68
CA VAL A 25 36.42 -12.82 33.52
C VAL A 25 34.99 -13.08 34.02
N ASP A 26 34.41 -14.27 34.14
CA ASP A 26 34.89 -15.61 34.43
C ASP A 26 33.76 -16.62 34.09
N ALA A 27 34.15 -17.82 33.65
CA ALA A 27 33.29 -19.00 33.58
C ALA A 27 34.04 -20.15 34.25
N PRO A 28 33.32 -21.12 34.83
CA PRO A 28 33.67 -22.52 34.56
C PRO A 28 32.40 -23.36 34.29
N ALA A 29 32.28 -24.06 33.15
CA ALA A 29 32.97 -25.30 32.75
C ALA A 29 32.32 -26.58 33.32
N GLY A 30 31.95 -27.48 32.39
CA GLY A 30 31.44 -28.84 32.59
C GLY A 30 30.90 -29.36 31.23
N PHE A 31 31.75 -29.61 30.23
CA PHE A 31 32.43 -30.89 29.89
C PHE A 31 31.51 -32.00 29.34
N ASP A 32 31.39 -32.03 27.99
CA ASP A 32 31.62 -33.11 26.96
C ASP A 32 31.44 -34.62 27.31
N PRO A 33 31.41 -35.60 26.36
CA PRO A 33 31.44 -35.59 24.87
C PRO A 33 30.34 -36.43 24.17
N GLY A 34 30.23 -36.29 22.85
CA GLY A 34 29.61 -37.30 21.98
C GLY A 34 29.75 -36.97 20.49
N ALA A 35 30.93 -37.22 19.93
CA ALA A 35 31.30 -36.98 18.53
C ALA A 35 30.46 -37.80 17.52
N THR A 36 30.25 -37.26 16.31
CA THR A 36 30.90 -37.71 15.03
C THR A 36 30.16 -37.13 13.80
N GLN A 37 30.92 -36.49 12.91
CA GLN A 37 30.58 -35.92 11.59
C GLN A 37 30.66 -37.03 10.48
N PRO A 38 30.52 -36.76 9.16
CA PRO A 38 29.39 -36.25 8.34
C PRO A 38 29.07 -37.21 7.15
N ALA A 39 27.98 -36.99 6.38
CA ALA A 39 27.90 -37.34 4.94
C ALA A 39 26.57 -36.90 4.28
N ALA A 40 26.68 -36.33 3.08
CA ALA A 40 25.63 -36.26 2.05
C ALA A 40 26.03 -37.18 0.87
N PRO A 41 25.29 -37.33 -0.26
CA PRO A 41 23.91 -36.97 -0.61
C PRO A 41 23.10 -38.18 -1.22
N ALA A 42 21.78 -38.06 -1.42
CA ALA A 42 21.04 -38.97 -2.29
C ALA A 42 19.83 -38.31 -2.97
N VAL A 43 19.62 -38.76 -4.19
CA VAL A 43 18.80 -38.28 -5.31
C VAL A 43 17.30 -38.66 -5.25
N THR A 44 16.47 -37.70 -5.70
CA THR A 44 15.27 -37.79 -6.59
C THR A 44 14.23 -38.92 -6.44
N GLN A 45 12.96 -38.58 -6.14
CA GLN A 45 11.77 -38.64 -7.04
C GLN A 45 10.41 -38.46 -6.30
N PRO A 46 9.31 -38.09 -7.01
CA PRO A 46 8.21 -37.27 -6.47
C PRO A 46 6.96 -38.07 -6.07
N ALA A 47 6.22 -37.58 -5.06
CA ALA A 47 4.90 -38.09 -4.70
C ALA A 47 3.84 -36.97 -4.74
N SER A 48 2.70 -37.32 -5.32
CA SER A 48 1.55 -36.51 -5.76
C SER A 48 0.82 -35.72 -4.65
N PRO A 49 0.03 -34.68 -5.01
CA PRO A 49 -0.51 -33.71 -4.05
C PRO A 49 -1.68 -34.25 -3.23
N GLN A 50 -1.56 -34.17 -1.91
CA GLN A 50 -2.60 -34.55 -0.96
C GLN A 50 -3.50 -33.35 -0.63
N GLN A 51 -4.81 -33.63 -0.66
CA GLN A 51 -5.93 -32.70 -0.63
C GLN A 51 -6.02 -31.84 0.63
N VAL A 52 -6.34 -30.56 0.43
CA VAL A 52 -6.71 -29.59 1.47
C VAL A 52 -8.11 -29.95 2.03
N PRO A 53 -8.31 -30.04 3.36
CA PRO A 53 -9.62 -30.33 3.93
C PRO A 53 -10.58 -29.15 3.79
N GLN A 54 -11.76 -29.41 3.22
CA GLN A 54 -12.87 -28.46 3.08
C GLN A 54 -13.42 -28.09 4.47
N ARG A 55 -13.34 -26.81 4.83
CA ARG A 55 -14.11 -26.24 5.94
C ARG A 55 -15.54 -25.99 5.47
N THR A 56 -16.48 -26.71 6.08
CA THR A 56 -17.92 -26.47 6.02
C THR A 56 -18.29 -25.06 6.47
N ALA A 57 -19.03 -24.33 5.63
CA ALA A 57 -19.61 -23.03 5.95
C ALA A 57 -20.81 -23.17 6.92
N PRO A 58 -20.99 -22.28 7.91
CA PRO A 58 -22.20 -22.26 8.72
C PRO A 58 -23.41 -21.70 7.93
N GLN A 59 -24.53 -22.38 8.12
CA GLN A 59 -25.86 -22.09 7.59
C GLN A 59 -26.39 -20.74 8.11
N GLN A 60 -26.80 -19.85 7.21
CA GLN A 60 -27.42 -18.56 7.55
C GLN A 60 -28.95 -18.67 7.49
N ASP A 61 -29.61 -18.35 8.60
CA ASP A 61 -31.06 -18.08 8.68
C ASP A 61 -31.42 -16.80 7.88
N PRO A 62 -32.64 -16.71 7.32
CA PRO A 62 -33.04 -15.55 6.51
C PRO A 62 -33.43 -14.35 7.39
N ALA A 63 -32.63 -13.29 7.34
CA ALA A 63 -32.98 -11.97 7.87
C ALA A 63 -33.95 -11.22 6.92
N PRO A 64 -34.83 -10.35 7.44
CA PRO A 64 -35.91 -9.73 6.68
C PRO A 64 -35.41 -8.70 5.66
N ALA A 65 -36.14 -8.60 4.55
CA ALA A 65 -35.86 -7.75 3.40
C ALA A 65 -35.68 -6.26 3.78
N ALA A 66 -34.49 -5.74 3.49
CA ALA A 66 -34.23 -4.30 3.42
C ALA A 66 -34.70 -3.74 2.05
N PRO A 67 -35.26 -2.52 2.00
CA PRO A 67 -35.77 -1.94 0.77
C PRO A 67 -34.65 -1.55 -0.20
N ALA A 68 -34.94 -1.66 -1.49
CA ALA A 68 -34.03 -1.44 -2.61
C ALA A 68 -33.31 -0.07 -2.58
N PRO A 69 -32.05 0.03 -3.06
CA PRO A 69 -31.36 1.30 -3.15
C PRO A 69 -32.01 2.20 -4.21
N THR A 70 -32.48 3.36 -3.76
CA THR A 70 -32.89 4.49 -4.59
C THR A 70 -31.73 4.92 -5.50
N LYS A 71 -32.01 5.05 -6.79
CA LYS A 71 -31.12 5.63 -7.79
C LYS A 71 -30.97 7.13 -7.48
N ASP A 72 -29.91 7.50 -6.77
CA ASP A 72 -29.46 8.88 -6.69
C ASP A 72 -28.14 9.01 -7.46
N GLY A 73 -28.22 9.74 -8.58
CA GLY A 73 -27.14 9.92 -9.53
C GLY A 73 -26.23 11.08 -9.11
N GLY A 74 -25.01 10.75 -8.71
CA GLY A 74 -23.86 11.67 -8.69
C GLY A 74 -22.80 11.19 -9.69
N PRO A 75 -22.09 12.09 -10.41
CA PRO A 75 -21.29 11.71 -11.56
C PRO A 75 -20.03 10.99 -11.10
N ARG A 76 -19.96 9.68 -11.32
CA ARG A 76 -18.68 8.98 -11.40
C ARG A 76 -17.95 9.56 -12.60
N HIS A 77 -16.79 10.18 -12.39
CA HIS A 77 -15.85 10.50 -13.46
C HIS A 77 -15.26 9.20 -14.04
N ALA A 78 -16.12 8.43 -14.70
CA ALA A 78 -15.68 7.48 -15.71
C ALA A 78 -15.31 8.34 -16.91
N PHE A 79 -14.03 8.33 -17.30
CA PHE A 79 -13.64 8.86 -18.60
C PHE A 79 -14.56 8.23 -19.65
N PRO A 80 -15.43 8.99 -20.33
CA PRO A 80 -16.29 8.44 -21.36
C PRO A 80 -15.38 7.90 -22.44
N MET A 81 -15.43 6.58 -22.71
CA MET A 81 -14.71 5.96 -23.81
C MET A 81 -15.03 6.65 -25.16
N ASP A 82 -16.18 7.32 -25.22
CA ASP A 82 -16.71 8.16 -26.31
C ASP A 82 -15.97 9.49 -26.53
N SER A 83 -15.12 9.93 -25.60
CA SER A 83 -14.40 11.21 -25.66
C SER A 83 -12.91 11.07 -25.97
N LEU A 84 -12.46 9.85 -26.27
CA LEU A 84 -11.15 9.64 -26.89
C LEU A 84 -11.27 10.06 -28.38
N PRO A 85 -10.46 11.03 -28.85
CA PRO A 85 -10.41 11.33 -30.27
C PRO A 85 -10.04 10.05 -31.01
N ASP A 86 -10.89 9.63 -31.96
CA ASP A 86 -10.67 8.43 -32.74
C ASP A 86 -9.41 8.63 -33.59
N LEU A 87 -8.29 8.10 -33.10
CA LEU A 87 -6.97 8.15 -33.76
C LEU A 87 -6.99 7.47 -35.15
N ARG A 88 -8.09 6.81 -35.49
CA ARG A 88 -8.34 6.20 -36.78
C ARG A 88 -8.68 7.23 -37.86
N GLU A 89 -9.39 8.32 -37.54
CA GLU A 89 -9.69 9.39 -38.51
C GLU A 89 -8.48 10.28 -38.80
N SER A 90 -7.64 10.53 -37.79
CA SER A 90 -6.38 11.28 -37.99
C SER A 90 -5.33 10.52 -38.80
N ASN A 91 -5.43 9.19 -38.90
CA ASN A 91 -4.48 8.35 -39.63
C ASN A 91 -5.03 7.89 -41.00
N ALA A 92 -6.36 7.85 -41.16
CA ALA A 92 -7.00 7.48 -42.44
C ALA A 92 -6.80 8.54 -43.54
N SER A 93 -6.63 9.82 -43.15
CA SER A 93 -6.42 10.90 -44.12
C SER A 93 -5.01 10.88 -44.75
N ASP A 94 -4.06 10.18 -44.15
CA ASP A 94 -2.67 10.04 -44.65
C ASP A 94 -2.41 8.70 -45.33
N SER A 95 -3.31 7.71 -45.25
CA SER A 95 -3.09 6.38 -45.85
C SER A 95 -3.44 6.29 -47.34
N ASP A 96 -4.41 7.06 -47.82
CA ASP A 96 -4.96 6.88 -49.18
C ASP A 96 -4.04 7.41 -50.31
N GLY A 97 -2.99 8.17 -49.98
CA GLY A 97 -2.06 8.73 -50.97
C GLY A 97 -0.81 7.89 -51.26
N PHE A 98 -0.46 6.94 -50.39
CA PHE A 98 0.87 6.30 -50.44
C PHE A 98 0.89 4.91 -51.10
N ASP A 99 -0.24 4.19 -51.12
CA ASP A 99 -0.32 2.86 -51.75
C ASP A 99 -0.23 2.93 -53.28
N ALA A 100 -0.64 4.04 -53.89
CA ALA A 100 -0.54 4.24 -55.34
C ALA A 100 0.92 4.30 -55.83
N ALA A 101 1.80 4.98 -55.08
CA ALA A 101 3.22 5.09 -55.43
C ALA A 101 3.99 3.77 -55.22
N GLY A 102 3.61 2.99 -54.20
CA GLY A 102 4.13 1.64 -53.97
C GLY A 102 3.69 0.65 -55.04
N ALA A 103 2.43 0.72 -55.48
CA ALA A 103 1.89 -0.10 -56.57
C ALA A 103 2.60 0.20 -57.91
N GLN A 104 2.72 1.47 -58.27
CA GLN A 104 3.43 1.88 -59.50
C GLN A 104 4.90 1.42 -59.50
N SER A 105 5.58 1.51 -58.35
CA SER A 105 6.95 1.03 -58.23
C SER A 105 7.05 -0.47 -58.46
N ARG A 106 6.11 -1.25 -57.92
CA ARG A 106 6.09 -2.72 -58.04
C ARG A 106 5.77 -3.20 -59.45
N ASP A 107 4.90 -2.49 -60.17
CA ASP A 107 4.58 -2.78 -61.56
C ASP A 107 5.80 -2.54 -62.47
N GLU A 108 6.54 -1.44 -62.25
CA GLU A 108 7.75 -1.13 -63.02
C GLU A 108 8.91 -2.11 -62.76
N PHE A 109 9.06 -2.62 -61.53
CA PHE A 109 10.05 -3.67 -61.23
C PHE A 109 9.75 -4.97 -61.99
N THR A 110 8.48 -5.33 -62.14
CA THR A 110 8.07 -6.53 -62.88
C THR A 110 8.47 -6.41 -64.35
N THR A 111 8.27 -5.23 -64.95
CA THR A 111 8.61 -4.97 -66.36
C THR A 111 10.11 -5.09 -66.67
N VAL A 112 11.00 -4.73 -65.74
CA VAL A 112 12.45 -4.90 -65.96
C VAL A 112 12.86 -6.38 -65.91
N TYR A 113 12.28 -7.17 -65.01
CA TYR A 113 12.50 -8.61 -65.01
C TYR A 113 11.92 -9.28 -66.27
N ASP A 114 10.75 -8.83 -66.75
CA ASP A 114 10.18 -9.31 -68.00
C ASP A 114 11.12 -9.07 -69.21
N ILE A 115 11.78 -7.91 -69.27
CA ILE A 115 12.77 -7.61 -70.34
C ILE A 115 14.00 -8.52 -70.21
N ILE A 116 14.45 -8.83 -69.00
CA ILE A 116 15.57 -9.75 -68.76
C ILE A 116 15.19 -11.18 -69.18
N ASP A 117 14.01 -11.66 -68.80
CA ASP A 117 13.50 -12.97 -69.17
C ASP A 117 13.32 -13.10 -70.70
N GLN A 118 12.89 -12.01 -71.36
CA GLN A 118 12.75 -11.97 -72.81
C GLN A 118 14.12 -11.96 -73.52
N LEU A 119 15.12 -11.26 -72.95
CA LEU A 119 16.51 -11.32 -73.40
C LEU A 119 17.11 -12.73 -73.23
N GLU A 120 16.84 -13.40 -72.11
CA GLU A 120 17.30 -14.77 -71.83
C GLU A 120 16.64 -15.79 -72.78
N ALA A 121 15.32 -15.70 -72.97
CA ALA A 121 14.59 -16.53 -73.92
C ALA A 121 15.08 -16.34 -75.37
N SER A 122 15.37 -15.10 -75.77
CA SER A 122 15.93 -14.81 -77.11
C SER A 122 17.32 -15.43 -77.31
N LEU A 123 18.10 -15.58 -76.23
CA LEU A 123 19.43 -16.19 -76.22
C LEU A 123 19.35 -17.72 -76.26
N ASP A 124 18.39 -18.32 -75.56
CA ASP A 124 18.16 -19.76 -75.53
C ASP A 124 17.52 -20.30 -76.82
N GLU A 125 16.61 -19.54 -77.44
CA GLU A 125 15.93 -19.94 -78.68
C GLU A 125 16.74 -19.64 -79.95
N ALA A 126 17.72 -18.73 -79.85
CA ALA A 126 18.57 -18.39 -80.97
C ALA A 126 19.42 -19.59 -81.44
N LYS A 127 19.34 -19.85 -82.75
CA LYS A 127 19.92 -21.05 -83.36
C LYS A 127 21.44 -21.07 -83.21
N GLY A 128 21.96 -22.05 -82.48
CA GLY A 128 23.40 -22.30 -82.37
C GLY A 128 24.05 -22.44 -83.74
N SER A 129 25.16 -21.74 -83.95
CA SER A 129 25.92 -21.79 -85.19
C SER A 129 26.51 -23.20 -85.38
N ILE A 130 26.06 -23.89 -86.44
CA ILE A 130 26.51 -25.23 -86.81
C ILE A 130 28.01 -25.31 -87.13
N PHE A 131 28.65 -24.16 -87.39
CA PHE A 131 30.04 -24.07 -87.82
C PHE A 131 30.99 -23.54 -86.73
N THR A 132 30.46 -23.10 -85.59
CA THR A 132 31.26 -22.60 -84.46
C THR A 132 30.59 -22.97 -83.14
N PRO A 133 31.06 -24.02 -82.43
CA PRO A 133 30.50 -24.38 -81.13
C PRO A 133 30.67 -23.21 -80.15
N GLY A 134 29.57 -22.78 -79.52
CA GLY A 134 29.53 -21.65 -78.59
C GLY A 134 29.09 -20.29 -79.19
N MET A 135 28.85 -20.19 -80.51
CA MET A 135 28.25 -19.00 -81.11
C MET A 135 26.74 -19.17 -81.27
N VAL A 136 25.98 -18.23 -80.72
CA VAL A 136 24.54 -18.13 -80.89
C VAL A 136 24.24 -16.97 -81.85
N LYS A 137 23.37 -17.22 -82.84
CA LYS A 137 23.05 -16.23 -83.88
C LYS A 137 21.77 -15.49 -83.48
N VAL A 138 21.94 -14.34 -82.84
CA VAL A 138 20.84 -13.48 -82.37
C VAL A 138 20.62 -12.34 -83.36
N ASP A 139 19.39 -11.87 -83.50
CA ASP A 139 19.09 -10.60 -84.17
C ASP A 139 19.74 -9.45 -83.39
N ARG A 140 20.73 -8.81 -84.01
CA ARG A 140 21.53 -7.79 -83.34
C ARG A 140 20.72 -6.53 -83.05
N ASP A 141 19.77 -6.19 -83.90
CA ASP A 141 19.00 -4.95 -83.79
C ASP A 141 17.90 -5.09 -82.72
N GLU A 142 17.24 -6.25 -82.64
CA GLU A 142 16.24 -6.56 -81.62
C GLU A 142 16.87 -6.68 -80.21
N PHE A 143 17.97 -7.42 -80.09
CA PHE A 143 18.68 -7.60 -78.83
C PHE A 143 19.30 -6.28 -78.32
N ALA A 144 19.84 -5.46 -79.23
CA ALA A 144 20.36 -4.15 -78.87
C ALA A 144 19.25 -3.20 -78.40
N GLY A 145 18.04 -3.29 -78.99
CA GLY A 145 16.88 -2.50 -78.57
C GLY A 145 16.44 -2.82 -77.14
N GLN A 146 16.25 -4.12 -76.84
CA GLN A 146 15.88 -4.60 -75.50
C GLN A 146 16.94 -4.26 -74.44
N LEU A 147 18.23 -4.39 -74.79
CA LEU A 147 19.33 -4.01 -73.90
C LEU A 147 19.38 -2.50 -73.62
N ASP A 148 19.08 -1.66 -74.62
CA ASP A 148 19.08 -0.20 -74.47
C ASP A 148 17.86 0.28 -73.66
N GLU A 149 16.73 -0.42 -73.75
CA GLU A 149 15.55 -0.21 -72.90
C GLU A 149 15.82 -0.60 -71.44
N LEU A 150 16.41 -1.78 -71.20
CA LEU A 150 16.87 -2.22 -69.88
C LEU A 150 17.85 -1.21 -69.27
N LYS A 151 18.80 -0.73 -70.07
CA LYS A 151 19.81 0.26 -69.64
C LYS A 151 19.21 1.62 -69.28
N LYS A 152 18.09 2.01 -69.89
CA LYS A 152 17.36 3.25 -69.54
C LYS A 152 16.54 3.11 -68.25
N MET A 153 15.98 1.92 -67.99
CA MET A 153 15.10 1.67 -66.85
C MET A 153 15.87 1.35 -65.55
N LEU A 154 17.02 0.68 -65.64
CA LEU A 154 17.85 0.30 -64.49
C LEU A 154 18.25 1.47 -63.55
N PRO A 155 18.76 2.62 -64.03
CA PRO A 155 19.18 3.70 -63.13
C PRO A 155 18.00 4.32 -62.37
N VAL A 156 16.84 4.47 -63.01
CA VAL A 156 15.62 5.00 -62.39
C VAL A 156 15.16 4.09 -61.24
N GLN A 157 15.26 2.78 -61.41
CA GLN A 157 14.87 1.82 -60.38
C GLN A 157 15.82 1.79 -59.18
N LEU A 158 17.13 1.94 -59.40
CA LEU A 158 18.10 2.01 -58.31
C LEU A 158 17.90 3.28 -57.47
N GLU A 159 17.67 4.42 -58.13
CA GLU A 159 17.38 5.69 -57.45
C GLU A 159 16.07 5.58 -56.65
N ARG A 160 15.02 5.00 -57.25
CA ARG A 160 13.74 4.80 -56.56
C ARG A 160 13.82 3.82 -55.40
N ALA A 161 14.53 2.69 -55.56
CA ALA A 161 14.77 1.76 -54.47
C ALA A 161 15.51 2.44 -53.31
N SER A 162 16.50 3.29 -53.62
CA SER A 162 17.22 4.06 -52.60
C SER A 162 16.33 5.09 -51.90
N ALA A 163 15.41 5.73 -52.63
CA ALA A 163 14.43 6.65 -52.07
C ALA A 163 13.43 5.94 -51.15
N LEU A 164 12.93 4.77 -51.58
CA LEU A 164 12.04 3.93 -50.77
C LEU A 164 12.73 3.48 -49.48
N MET A 165 14.00 3.06 -49.54
CA MET A 165 14.76 2.66 -48.36
C MET A 165 14.98 3.83 -47.39
N ARG A 166 15.28 5.04 -47.91
CA ARG A 166 15.39 6.24 -47.07
C ARG A 166 14.06 6.61 -46.41
N GLU A 167 12.96 6.48 -47.14
CA GLU A 167 11.64 6.74 -46.59
C GLU A 167 11.25 5.69 -45.55
N ALA A 168 11.54 4.41 -45.81
CA ALA A 168 11.32 3.33 -44.85
C ALA A 168 12.12 3.54 -43.56
N GLU A 169 13.40 3.93 -43.66
CA GLU A 169 14.24 4.26 -42.51
C GLU A 169 13.68 5.44 -41.71
N ARG A 170 13.27 6.51 -42.42
CA ARG A 170 12.65 7.68 -41.77
C ARG A 170 11.35 7.32 -41.06
N ARG A 171 10.51 6.46 -41.65
CA ARG A 171 9.29 5.96 -41.03
C ARG A 171 9.60 5.07 -39.82
N LEU A 172 10.61 4.21 -39.92
CA LEU A 172 11.07 3.36 -38.81
C LEU A 172 11.52 4.23 -37.63
N GLU A 173 12.39 5.21 -37.86
CA GLU A 173 12.90 6.12 -36.84
C GLU A 173 11.77 6.93 -36.19
N SER A 174 10.83 7.44 -36.99
CA SER A 174 9.64 8.14 -36.48
C SER A 174 8.76 7.24 -35.62
N ALA A 175 8.50 6.00 -36.06
CA ALA A 175 7.72 5.04 -35.32
C ALA A 175 8.40 4.64 -34.00
N GLN A 176 9.72 4.47 -34.00
CA GLN A 176 10.51 4.19 -32.81
C GLN A 176 10.47 5.34 -31.81
N THR A 177 10.61 6.58 -32.30
CA THR A 177 10.50 7.79 -31.47
C THR A 177 9.12 7.91 -30.85
N GLN A 178 8.06 7.70 -31.63
CA GLN A 178 6.69 7.74 -31.16
C GLN A 178 6.40 6.64 -30.13
N ALA A 179 6.87 5.41 -30.37
CA ALA A 179 6.73 4.30 -29.43
C ALA A 179 7.42 4.62 -28.10
N ASN A 180 8.65 5.14 -28.14
CA ASN A 180 9.39 5.55 -26.94
C ASN A 180 8.67 6.67 -26.18
N ALA A 181 8.11 7.65 -26.88
CA ALA A 181 7.32 8.72 -26.27
C ALA A 181 6.05 8.18 -25.59
N ILE A 182 5.35 7.24 -26.23
CA ILE A 182 4.16 6.59 -25.67
C ILE A 182 4.54 5.82 -24.40
N VAL A 183 5.58 4.99 -24.44
CA VAL A 183 6.06 4.21 -23.29
C VAL A 183 6.45 5.12 -22.14
N ALA A 184 7.22 6.18 -22.40
CA ALA A 184 7.61 7.15 -21.37
C ALA A 184 6.36 7.84 -20.76
N SER A 185 5.39 8.25 -21.59
CA SER A 185 4.16 8.87 -21.11
C SER A 185 3.29 7.91 -20.29
N ALA A 186 3.27 6.63 -20.65
CA ALA A 186 2.51 5.60 -19.95
C ALA A 186 3.17 5.27 -18.60
N GLN A 187 4.50 5.19 -18.57
CA GLN A 187 5.27 4.99 -17.35
C GLN A 187 5.11 6.17 -16.37
N SER A 188 5.16 7.42 -16.87
CA SER A 188 4.89 8.60 -16.03
C SER A 188 3.49 8.54 -15.43
N ARG A 189 2.47 8.32 -16.27
CA ARG A 189 1.08 8.21 -15.79
C ARG A 189 0.89 7.06 -14.79
N ALA A 190 1.56 5.93 -15.01
CA ALA A 190 1.53 4.82 -14.07
C ALA A 190 2.19 5.17 -12.74
N ALA A 191 3.34 5.86 -12.76
CA ALA A 191 4.03 6.32 -11.56
C ALA A 191 3.17 7.32 -10.77
N ASP A 192 2.53 8.27 -11.46
CA ASP A 192 1.62 9.25 -10.86
C ASP A 192 0.41 8.55 -10.21
N MET A 193 -0.24 7.61 -10.93
CA MET A 193 -1.35 6.83 -10.36
C MET A 193 -0.95 6.01 -9.13
N ILE A 194 0.23 5.38 -9.14
CA ILE A 194 0.73 4.64 -7.98
C ILE A 194 0.96 5.57 -6.80
N LYS A 195 1.54 6.75 -7.06
CA LYS A 195 1.78 7.76 -6.02
C LYS A 195 0.46 8.26 -5.42
N ASP A 196 -0.50 8.65 -6.24
CA ASP A 196 -1.82 9.11 -5.79
C ASP A 196 -2.56 8.03 -4.99
N ALA A 197 -2.50 6.78 -5.43
CA ALA A 197 -3.09 5.65 -4.72
C ALA A 197 -2.42 5.41 -3.35
N ASN A 198 -1.09 5.56 -3.27
CA ASN A 198 -0.37 5.46 -1.99
C ASN A 198 -0.72 6.61 -1.05
N ASP A 199 -0.75 7.85 -1.56
CA ASP A 199 -1.10 9.03 -0.76
C ASP A 199 -2.53 8.89 -0.21
N GLN A 200 -3.47 8.40 -1.03
CA GLN A 200 -4.84 8.11 -0.59
C GLN A 200 -4.87 6.98 0.44
N ALA A 201 -4.18 5.86 0.22
CA ALA A 201 -4.12 4.76 1.16
C ALA A 201 -3.53 5.19 2.52
N GLN A 202 -2.48 6.01 2.50
CA GLN A 202 -1.85 6.55 3.70
C GLN A 202 -2.76 7.56 4.42
N PHE A 203 -3.55 8.35 3.69
CA PHE A 203 -4.54 9.24 4.28
C PHE A 203 -5.69 8.47 4.96
N LEU A 204 -6.18 7.39 4.34
CA LEU A 204 -7.20 6.53 4.94
C LEU A 204 -6.66 5.80 6.17
N ALA A 205 -5.49 5.18 6.06
CA ALA A 205 -4.82 4.50 7.17
C ALA A 205 -4.49 5.46 8.32
N GLY A 206 -4.07 6.68 8.00
CA GLY A 206 -3.80 7.73 8.98
C GLY A 206 -5.05 8.15 9.74
N GLN A 207 -6.19 8.32 9.05
CA GLN A 207 -7.46 8.63 9.71
C GLN A 207 -7.94 7.48 10.59
N GLU A 208 -7.90 6.25 10.10
CA GLU A 208 -8.30 5.07 10.87
C GLU A 208 -7.44 4.94 12.13
N ASN A 209 -6.11 5.09 11.98
CA ASN A 209 -5.17 5.06 13.10
C ASN A 209 -5.47 6.16 14.14
N VAL A 210 -5.74 7.41 13.72
CA VAL A 210 -6.12 8.48 14.65
C VAL A 210 -7.42 8.14 15.39
N THR A 211 -8.42 7.58 14.71
CA THR A 211 -9.67 7.18 15.38
C THR A 211 -9.49 6.02 16.35
N GLU A 212 -8.62 5.06 16.03
CA GLU A 212 -8.31 3.93 16.89
C GLU A 212 -7.55 4.40 18.15
N ILE A 213 -6.53 5.24 18.00
CA ILE A 213 -5.82 5.88 19.13
C ILE A 213 -6.79 6.68 20.00
N ALA A 214 -7.69 7.47 19.38
CA ALA A 214 -8.68 8.26 20.11
C ALA A 214 -9.64 7.37 20.92
N ARG A 215 -10.14 6.26 20.32
CA ARG A 215 -10.99 5.28 21.01
C ARG A 215 -10.25 4.58 22.15
N GLN A 216 -8.98 4.22 21.94
CA GLN A 216 -8.16 3.60 22.97
C GLN A 216 -7.94 4.54 24.16
N LYS A 217 -7.63 5.82 23.88
CA LYS A 217 -7.48 6.85 24.92
C LYS A 217 -8.80 7.12 25.66
N ALA A 218 -9.93 7.15 24.95
CA ALA A 218 -11.25 7.30 25.56
C ALA A 218 -11.55 6.13 26.52
N ARG A 219 -11.27 4.89 26.12
CA ARG A 219 -11.40 3.71 27.01
C ARG A 219 -10.52 3.84 28.25
N ALA A 220 -9.25 4.19 28.08
CA ALA A 220 -8.33 4.37 29.21
C ALA A 220 -8.78 5.46 30.19
N ILE A 221 -9.34 6.58 29.69
CA ILE A 221 -9.90 7.64 30.53
C ILE A 221 -11.14 7.13 31.29
N LEU A 222 -12.02 6.38 30.62
CA LEU A 222 -13.20 5.79 31.26
C LEU A 222 -12.80 4.80 32.35
N ASP A 223 -11.85 3.90 32.08
CA ASP A 223 -11.35 2.94 33.05
C ASP A 223 -10.71 3.66 34.26
N GLN A 224 -9.92 4.70 34.01
CA GLN A 224 -9.34 5.52 35.07
C GLN A 224 -10.41 6.26 35.88
N ALA A 225 -11.46 6.77 35.23
CA ALA A 225 -12.56 7.46 35.89
C ALA A 225 -13.38 6.49 36.75
N GLN A 226 -13.68 5.29 36.25
CA GLN A 226 -14.35 4.23 37.00
C GLN A 226 -13.53 3.82 38.23
N ALA A 227 -12.24 3.52 38.04
CA ALA A 227 -11.36 3.16 39.15
C ALA A 227 -11.26 4.28 40.21
N LYS A 228 -11.27 5.56 39.80
CA LYS A 228 -11.31 6.70 40.73
C LYS A 228 -12.66 6.79 41.44
N ALA A 229 -13.77 6.60 40.74
CA ALA A 229 -15.10 6.60 41.32
C ALA A 229 -15.24 5.49 42.37
N ASP A 230 -14.83 4.26 42.04
CA ASP A 230 -14.86 3.13 42.97
C ASP A 230 -14.01 3.39 44.21
N ARG A 231 -12.80 3.95 44.02
CA ARG A 231 -11.92 4.30 45.14
C ARG A 231 -12.51 5.40 46.01
N LEU A 232 -13.19 6.39 45.42
CA LEU A 232 -13.84 7.46 46.15
C LEU A 232 -15.02 6.92 46.96
N THR A 233 -15.86 6.08 46.37
CA THR A 233 -16.99 5.43 47.04
C THR A 233 -16.51 4.59 48.20
N GLN A 234 -15.52 3.71 47.99
CA GLN A 234 -14.92 2.90 49.06
C GLN A 234 -14.28 3.77 50.16
N GLY A 235 -13.68 4.90 49.80
CA GLY A 235 -13.12 5.85 50.75
C GLY A 235 -14.20 6.53 51.59
N ALA A 236 -15.29 6.94 50.96
CA ALA A 236 -16.45 7.54 51.62
C ALA A 236 -17.13 6.53 52.57
N ASP A 237 -17.33 5.29 52.13
CA ASP A 237 -17.93 4.23 52.95
C ASP A 237 -17.09 3.93 54.19
N LYS A 238 -15.76 3.84 54.02
CA LYS A 238 -14.83 3.68 55.14
C LYS A 238 -14.88 4.86 56.09
N TYR A 239 -14.89 6.08 55.57
CA TYR A 239 -15.00 7.29 56.39
C TYR A 239 -16.31 7.31 57.20
N CYS A 240 -17.44 7.05 56.55
CA CYS A 240 -18.74 6.94 57.21
C CYS A 240 -18.73 5.89 58.33
N THR A 241 -18.15 4.71 58.06
CA THR A 241 -18.01 3.64 59.05
C THR A 241 -17.20 4.11 60.25
N THR A 242 -16.01 4.69 60.04
CA THR A 242 -15.16 5.17 61.13
C THR A 242 -15.82 6.29 61.95
N VAL A 243 -16.54 7.20 61.29
CA VAL A 243 -17.27 8.27 62.00
C VAL A 243 -18.41 7.69 62.84
N MET A 244 -19.17 6.73 62.31
CA MET A 244 -20.26 6.07 63.05
C MET A 244 -19.74 5.23 64.21
N GLU A 245 -18.64 4.49 64.03
CA GLU A 245 -17.96 3.75 65.10
C GLU A 245 -17.45 4.70 66.20
N GLY A 246 -16.86 5.83 65.81
CA GLY A 246 -16.41 6.87 66.75
C GLY A 246 -17.57 7.48 67.54
N LEU A 247 -18.68 7.79 66.87
CA LEU A 247 -19.89 8.30 67.50
C LEU A 247 -20.49 7.25 68.47
N GLN A 248 -20.55 5.98 68.06
CA GLN A 248 -21.00 4.88 68.91
C GLN A 248 -20.13 4.76 70.17
N ALA A 249 -18.80 4.88 70.05
CA ALA A 249 -17.90 4.85 71.19
C ALA A 249 -18.12 6.04 72.15
N GLN A 250 -18.34 7.24 71.61
CA GLN A 250 -18.64 8.44 72.39
C GLN A 250 -19.98 8.33 73.13
N LEU A 251 -21.03 7.89 72.43
CA LEU A 251 -22.34 7.63 73.04
C LEU A 251 -22.24 6.58 74.14
N GLY A 252 -21.48 5.49 73.93
CA GLY A 252 -21.25 4.48 74.95
C GLY A 252 -20.49 5.02 76.18
N LYS A 253 -19.59 6.01 76.01
CA LYS A 253 -18.95 6.70 77.13
C LYS A 253 -19.95 7.58 77.88
N LEU A 254 -20.74 8.37 77.15
CA LEU A 254 -21.75 9.24 77.75
C LEU A 254 -22.80 8.44 78.52
N ASP A 255 -23.24 7.29 77.99
CA ASP A 255 -24.16 6.38 78.68
C ASP A 255 -23.58 5.87 80.00
N ARG A 256 -22.31 5.44 80.02
CA ARG A 256 -21.61 5.05 81.25
C ARG A 256 -21.50 6.21 82.25
N ASP A 257 -21.17 7.41 81.77
CA ASP A 257 -21.06 8.62 82.60
C ASP A 257 -22.44 8.98 83.23
N VAL A 258 -23.54 8.85 82.47
CA VAL A 258 -24.92 9.05 82.96
C VAL A 258 -25.32 7.98 83.98
N GLN A 259 -25.04 6.70 83.73
CA GLN A 259 -25.32 5.61 84.67
C GLN A 259 -24.56 5.79 85.99
N ALA A 260 -23.28 6.19 85.92
CA ALA A 260 -22.50 6.53 87.11
C ALA A 260 -23.13 7.69 87.89
N GLY A 261 -23.55 8.75 87.19
CA GLY A 261 -24.27 9.87 87.80
C GLY A 261 -25.59 9.45 88.48
N LEU A 262 -26.39 8.60 87.82
CA LEU A 262 -27.63 8.06 88.40
C LEU A 262 -27.35 7.21 89.65
N ASN A 263 -26.32 6.36 89.63
CA ASN A 263 -25.94 5.56 90.79
C ASN A 263 -25.58 6.44 92.01
N VAL A 264 -24.81 7.51 91.80
CA VAL A 264 -24.49 8.47 92.85
C VAL A 264 -25.75 9.16 93.39
N LEU A 265 -26.71 9.50 92.53
CA LEU A 265 -27.99 10.08 92.96
C LEU A 265 -28.82 9.09 93.79
N TYR A 266 -28.90 7.82 93.39
CA TYR A 266 -29.58 6.79 94.17
C TYR A 266 -28.91 6.58 95.53
N GLU A 267 -27.57 6.59 95.57
CA GLU A 267 -26.80 6.48 96.81
C GLU A 267 -27.04 7.69 97.73
N ARG A 268 -27.05 8.90 97.17
CA ARG A 268 -27.39 10.14 97.90
C ARG A 268 -28.84 10.12 98.41
N GLN A 269 -29.79 9.65 97.61
CA GLN A 269 -31.18 9.53 98.02
C GLN A 269 -31.34 8.54 99.18
N ARG A 270 -30.60 7.42 99.14
CA ARG A 270 -30.61 6.42 100.21
C ARG A 270 -30.02 6.97 101.51
N THR A 271 -28.85 7.60 101.43
CA THR A 271 -28.19 8.23 102.60
C THR A 271 -28.99 9.41 103.16
N ALA A 272 -29.63 10.22 102.31
CA ALA A 272 -30.54 11.28 102.76
C ALA A 272 -31.83 10.72 103.37
N GLY A 273 -32.31 9.56 102.91
CA GLY A 273 -33.43 8.85 103.52
C GLY A 273 -33.08 8.25 104.89
N GLU A 274 -31.83 7.82 105.08
CA GLU A 274 -31.30 7.36 106.38
C GLU A 274 -31.05 8.52 107.36
N GLN A 275 -30.78 9.73 106.85
CA GLN A 275 -30.59 10.94 107.66
C GLN A 275 -31.88 11.73 107.94
N LEU A 276 -33.05 11.28 107.45
CA LEU A 276 -34.31 11.83 107.92
C LEU A 276 -34.49 11.35 109.38
N PRO A 277 -34.52 12.24 110.38
CA PRO A 277 -34.75 11.83 111.76
C PRO A 277 -36.11 11.14 111.80
N HIS A 278 -36.11 9.83 112.07
CA HIS A 278 -37.31 9.16 112.53
C HIS A 278 -37.68 9.87 113.82
N LEU A 279 -38.80 10.60 113.82
CA LEU A 279 -39.39 11.12 115.05
C LEU A 279 -39.66 9.90 115.94
N ASP A 280 -38.76 9.66 116.89
CA ASP A 280 -38.95 8.65 117.91
C ASP A 280 -39.99 9.19 118.90
N ASN A 281 -40.78 8.29 119.47
CA ASN A 281 -41.87 8.55 120.42
C ASN A 281 -41.37 9.17 121.75
N ASN A 282 -40.07 9.47 121.85
CA ASN A 282 -39.38 10.01 123.01
C ASN A 282 -38.96 11.49 122.84
N ASP A 283 -39.28 12.13 121.71
CA ASP A 283 -38.99 13.55 121.42
C ASP A 283 -40.19 14.49 121.69
N TYR A 284 -41.27 13.95 122.28
CA TYR A 284 -42.37 14.74 122.84
C TYR A 284 -42.06 15.12 124.30
N PRO A 285 -41.97 16.40 124.66
CA PRO A 285 -41.87 16.78 126.06
C PRO A 285 -43.20 16.49 126.77
N GLU A 286 -43.18 15.62 127.79
CA GLU A 286 -44.25 15.59 128.78
C GLU A 286 -44.14 16.83 129.67
N GLY A 287 -45.15 17.69 129.61
CA GLY A 287 -45.28 18.90 130.40
C GLY A 287 -46.43 19.77 129.93
#